data_AF-A0A7J4E657-F1
#
_entry.id   AF-A0A7J4E657-F1
#
_cell.length_a   1.000
_cell.length_b   1.000
_cell.length_c   1.000
_cell.angle_alpha   90.00
_cell.angle_beta   90.00
_cell.angle_gamma   90.00
#
_symmetry.space_group_name_H-M   'P 1'
#
loop_
_entity.id
_entity.type
_entity.pdbx_description
1 polymer ?
#
loop_
_entity_poly.entity_id
_entity_poly.type
_entity_poly.pdbx_seq_one_letter_code
_entity_poly.pdbx_strand_id
1 'polypeptide(L)'
;GRKPRTENLGLENLGVKTEGGRILVNEKMETSVPGVYAVGDVTGGFMLAHVAMHEGIVAAENAMGLRSKADYRAVPRCVYTQPEAAFVGLTEEEARKESKNVETALFPFSANGRAATLSETKGVAKLVFDGELKEILGAQVVGPEASELVHELVLAMKVEATVEDLAGMMHAHPTLSETIKEVALKAEKMPIHL
;
A
#
# COMPACT_ATOMS: atom_id res chain seq x y z
N GLY A 1 -7.46 13.22 -14.87
CA GLY A 1 -6.24 12.48 -14.52
C GLY A 1 -5.01 13.33 -14.80
N ARG A 2 -3.85 12.92 -14.29
CA ARG A 2 -2.53 13.53 -14.60
C ARG A 2 -1.92 12.86 -15.84
N LYS A 3 -0.94 13.51 -16.47
CA LYS A 3 -0.15 12.97 -17.59
C LYS A 3 1.34 13.14 -17.29
N PRO A 4 2.19 12.15 -17.60
CA PRO A 4 3.65 12.31 -17.56
C PRO A 4 4.11 13.53 -18.37
N ARG A 5 5.06 14.31 -17.83
CA ARG A 5 5.67 15.45 -18.53
C ARG A 5 6.97 15.01 -19.20
N THR A 6 6.88 14.52 -20.44
CA THR A 6 8.04 14.00 -21.21
C THR A 6 8.34 14.81 -22.47
N GLU A 7 7.53 15.82 -22.76
CA GLU A 7 7.67 16.68 -23.93
C GLU A 7 8.90 17.61 -23.81
N ASN A 8 9.62 17.82 -24.91
CA ASN A 8 10.80 18.69 -25.02
C ASN A 8 11.98 18.33 -24.09
N LEU A 9 12.13 17.05 -23.71
CA LEU A 9 13.26 16.54 -22.92
C LEU A 9 14.41 15.97 -23.77
N GLY A 10 14.26 15.88 -25.10
CA GLY A 10 15.26 15.29 -26.00
C GLY A 10 15.44 13.78 -25.82
N LEU A 11 14.41 13.07 -25.34
CA LEU A 11 14.43 11.63 -25.07
C LEU A 11 14.74 10.81 -26.34
N GLU A 12 14.17 11.24 -27.46
CA GLU A 12 14.38 10.68 -28.79
C GLU A 12 15.84 10.80 -29.24
N ASN A 13 16.51 11.91 -28.93
CA ASN A 13 17.92 12.12 -29.27
C ASN A 13 18.84 11.22 -28.42
N LEU A 14 18.42 10.89 -27.20
CA LEU A 14 19.14 9.98 -26.30
C LEU A 14 18.82 8.50 -26.57
N GLY A 15 17.75 8.18 -27.31
CA GLY A 15 17.27 6.80 -27.50
C GLY A 15 16.50 6.24 -26.29
N VAL A 16 15.95 7.10 -25.44
CA VAL A 16 15.11 6.71 -24.29
C VAL A 16 13.73 6.28 -24.79
N LYS A 17 13.36 5.02 -24.51
CA LYS A 17 12.06 4.46 -24.90
C LYS A 17 10.93 5.03 -24.04
N THR A 18 9.84 5.38 -24.70
CA THR A 18 8.60 5.81 -24.06
C THR A 18 7.42 5.01 -24.59
N GLU A 19 6.36 4.89 -23.80
CA GLU A 19 5.10 4.24 -24.20
C GLU A 19 3.94 5.03 -23.61
N GLY A 20 2.96 5.44 -24.42
CA GLY A 20 1.81 6.22 -23.91
C GLY A 20 2.21 7.52 -23.19
N GLY A 21 3.39 8.08 -23.50
CA GLY A 21 3.92 9.30 -22.90
C GLY A 21 4.73 9.11 -21.62
N ARG A 22 4.79 7.91 -21.01
CA ARG A 22 5.67 7.60 -19.87
C ARG A 22 7.04 7.10 -20.33
N ILE A 23 8.08 7.38 -19.53
CA ILE A 23 9.42 6.80 -19.71
C ILE A 23 9.42 5.36 -19.23
N LEU A 24 9.89 4.44 -20.06
CA LEU A 24 10.02 3.04 -19.67
C LEU A 24 11.28 2.85 -18.83
N VAL A 25 11.11 2.26 -17.65
CA VAL A 25 12.19 1.92 -16.72
C VAL A 25 12.09 0.46 -16.29
N ASN A 26 13.22 -0.11 -15.89
CA ASN A 26 13.29 -1.43 -15.24
C ASN A 26 13.10 -1.30 -13.70
N GLU A 27 13.19 -2.41 -12.98
CA GLU A 27 13.06 -2.46 -11.49
C GLU A 27 14.11 -1.63 -10.73
N LYS A 28 15.20 -1.23 -11.39
CA LYS A 28 16.27 -0.38 -10.87
C LYS A 28 16.09 1.10 -11.19
N MET A 29 14.95 1.46 -11.78
CA MET A 29 14.62 2.79 -12.29
C MET A 29 15.50 3.25 -13.48
N GLU A 30 16.22 2.32 -14.10
CA GLU A 30 17.07 2.61 -15.27
C GLU A 30 16.25 2.51 -16.56
N THR A 31 16.47 3.46 -17.47
CA THR A 31 15.80 3.54 -18.77
C THR A 31 16.38 2.55 -19.79
N SER A 32 15.97 2.64 -21.05
CA SER A 32 16.61 1.89 -22.15
C SER A 32 18.04 2.32 -22.46
N VAL A 33 18.51 3.44 -21.90
CA VAL A 33 19.86 3.97 -22.07
C VAL A 33 20.65 3.72 -20.79
N PRO A 34 21.74 2.94 -20.84
CA PRO A 34 22.54 2.64 -19.64
C PRO A 34 23.04 3.91 -18.94
N GLY A 35 22.89 3.96 -17.62
CA GLY A 35 23.27 5.11 -16.80
C GLY A 35 22.28 6.28 -16.81
N VAL A 36 21.17 6.18 -17.55
CA VAL A 36 20.08 7.17 -17.52
C VAL A 36 18.90 6.59 -16.74
N TYR A 37 18.43 7.35 -15.74
CA TYR A 37 17.36 6.94 -14.83
C TYR A 37 16.16 7.88 -14.93
N ALA A 38 14.97 7.38 -14.61
CA ALA A 38 13.75 8.17 -14.48
C ALA A 38 12.92 7.68 -13.30
N VAL A 39 12.28 8.60 -12.57
CA VAL A 39 11.53 8.32 -11.33
C VAL A 39 10.30 9.21 -11.22
N GLY A 40 9.32 8.79 -10.43
CA GLY A 40 8.09 9.50 -10.14
C GLY A 40 7.14 9.58 -11.34
N ASP A 41 6.28 10.60 -11.36
CA ASP A 41 5.17 10.74 -12.31
C ASP A 41 5.54 10.56 -13.80
N VAL A 42 6.81 10.74 -14.19
CA VAL A 42 7.26 10.54 -15.59
C VAL A 42 7.34 9.06 -16.01
N THR A 43 7.46 8.13 -15.07
CA THR A 43 7.47 6.68 -15.32
C THR A 43 6.06 6.08 -15.35
N GLY A 44 5.05 6.84 -14.90
CA GLY A 44 3.67 6.37 -14.77
C GLY A 44 3.43 5.61 -13.47
N GLY A 45 2.54 4.63 -13.48
CA GLY A 45 2.23 3.81 -12.29
C GLY A 45 1.57 4.63 -11.16
N PHE A 46 2.10 4.52 -9.95
CA PHE A 46 1.63 5.28 -8.79
C PHE A 46 2.17 6.72 -8.81
N MET A 47 1.33 7.67 -9.22
CA MET A 47 1.66 9.10 -9.19
C MET A 47 1.50 9.68 -7.78
N LEU A 48 2.36 9.21 -6.86
CA LEU A 48 2.36 9.55 -5.43
C LEU A 48 3.74 10.02 -4.99
N ALA A 49 3.77 11.02 -4.11
CA ALA A 49 5.02 11.65 -3.68
C ALA A 49 6.00 10.67 -3.02
N HIS A 50 5.53 9.84 -2.08
CA HIS A 50 6.36 8.85 -1.39
C HIS A 50 6.86 7.74 -2.33
N VAL A 51 6.13 7.43 -3.39
CA VAL A 51 6.62 6.51 -4.44
C VAL A 51 7.76 7.15 -5.21
N ALA A 52 7.60 8.39 -5.68
CA ALA A 52 8.67 9.12 -6.37
C ALA A 52 9.93 9.29 -5.50
N MET A 53 9.76 9.53 -4.20
CA MET A 53 10.87 9.60 -3.23
C MET A 53 11.61 8.25 -3.13
N HIS A 54 10.88 7.15 -2.99
CA HIS A 54 11.46 5.81 -2.91
C HIS A 54 12.18 5.42 -4.21
N GLU A 55 11.55 5.65 -5.36
CA GLU A 55 12.18 5.43 -6.67
C GLU A 55 13.44 6.27 -6.85
N GLY A 56 13.45 7.52 -6.36
CA GLY A 56 14.63 8.37 -6.34
C GLY A 56 15.81 7.77 -5.57
N ILE A 57 15.55 7.15 -4.42
CA ILE A 57 16.56 6.42 -3.63
C ILE A 57 17.08 5.24 -4.44
N VAL A 58 16.18 4.41 -5.00
CA VAL A 58 16.55 3.24 -5.81
C VAL A 58 17.41 3.64 -7.02
N ALA A 59 17.04 4.70 -7.73
CA ALA A 59 17.80 5.22 -8.86
C ALA A 59 19.19 5.70 -8.43
N ALA A 60 19.29 6.45 -7.34
CA ALA A 60 20.56 6.96 -6.82
C ALA A 60 21.50 5.82 -6.39
N GLU A 61 20.99 4.82 -5.68
CA GLU A 61 21.75 3.65 -5.26
C GLU A 61 22.31 2.88 -6.48
N ASN A 62 21.49 2.66 -7.50
CA ASN A 62 21.93 1.96 -8.72
C ASN A 62 22.90 2.81 -9.55
N ALA A 63 22.71 4.13 -9.62
CA ALA A 63 23.67 5.05 -10.25
C ALA A 63 25.05 5.01 -9.57
N MET A 64 25.09 4.71 -8.27
CA MET A 64 26.33 4.50 -7.50
C MET A 64 26.88 3.06 -7.59
N GLY A 65 26.27 2.17 -8.37
CA GLY A 65 26.72 0.79 -8.55
C GLY A 65 26.23 -0.18 -7.47
N LEU A 66 25.30 0.23 -6.60
CA LEU A 66 24.62 -0.69 -5.68
C LEU A 66 23.58 -1.53 -6.43
N ARG A 67 22.92 -2.44 -5.70
CA ARG A 67 21.86 -3.31 -6.22
C ARG A 67 20.58 -3.06 -5.46
N SER A 68 19.77 -2.14 -5.97
CA SER A 68 18.49 -1.76 -5.36
C SER A 68 17.33 -1.99 -6.32
N LYS A 69 16.16 -2.32 -5.78
CA LYS A 69 14.93 -2.57 -6.54
C LYS A 69 13.77 -1.86 -5.86
N ALA A 70 12.91 -1.21 -6.64
CA ALA A 70 11.69 -0.65 -6.12
C ALA A 70 10.68 -1.76 -5.79
N ASP A 71 10.19 -1.78 -4.54
CA ASP A 71 9.18 -2.74 -4.08
C ASP A 71 7.82 -2.05 -3.96
N TYR A 72 6.91 -2.40 -4.87
CA TYR A 72 5.59 -1.79 -4.95
C TYR A 72 4.49 -2.60 -4.24
N ARG A 73 4.82 -3.72 -3.60
CA ARG A 73 3.82 -4.60 -2.96
C ARG A 73 3.02 -3.89 -1.85
N ALA A 74 3.68 -3.02 -1.09
CA ALA A 74 3.13 -2.35 0.08
C ALA A 74 3.10 -0.81 -0.06
N VAL A 75 2.66 -0.29 -1.21
CA VAL A 75 2.51 1.16 -1.41
C VAL A 75 1.22 1.65 -0.71
N PRO A 76 1.31 2.50 0.34
CA PRO A 76 0.12 3.11 0.91
C PRO A 76 -0.46 4.16 -0.03
N ARG A 77 -1.79 4.23 -0.09
CA ARG A 77 -2.55 5.20 -0.88
C ARG A 77 -3.56 5.85 0.04
N CYS A 78 -3.46 7.15 0.28
CA CYS A 78 -4.31 7.87 1.22
C CYS A 78 -5.16 8.93 0.52
N VAL A 79 -6.42 9.05 0.95
CA VAL A 79 -7.39 10.07 0.54
C VAL A 79 -7.86 10.78 1.80
N TYR A 80 -7.49 12.05 1.93
CA TYR A 80 -7.71 12.87 3.13
C TYR A 80 -9.11 13.52 3.14
N THR A 81 -10.14 12.73 2.88
CA THR A 81 -11.54 13.12 3.05
C THR A 81 -11.99 12.96 4.50
N GLN A 82 -13.26 13.26 4.81
CA GLN A 82 -13.85 12.95 6.11
C GLN A 82 -15.06 11.99 5.94
N PRO A 83 -14.97 10.72 6.40
CA PRO A 83 -13.78 10.08 6.96
C PRO A 83 -12.65 9.91 5.93
N GLU A 84 -11.43 9.68 6.43
CA GLU A 84 -10.28 9.36 5.58
C GLU A 84 -10.45 7.97 4.96
N ALA A 85 -9.76 7.73 3.86
CA ALA A 85 -9.61 6.40 3.29
C ALA A 85 -8.14 6.11 2.98
N ALA A 86 -7.68 4.93 3.36
CA ALA A 86 -6.32 4.49 3.10
C ALA A 86 -6.30 3.03 2.65
N PHE A 87 -5.37 2.70 1.75
CA PHE A 87 -5.31 1.41 1.06
C PHE A 87 -3.86 0.98 0.92
N VAL A 88 -3.58 -0.31 1.09
CA VAL A 88 -2.28 -0.92 0.80
C VAL A 88 -2.50 -2.30 0.16
N GLY A 89 -1.60 -2.70 -0.74
CA GLY A 89 -1.68 -4.00 -1.40
C GLY A 89 -2.86 -4.13 -2.37
N LEU A 90 -3.31 -5.37 -2.56
CA LEU A 90 -4.37 -5.74 -3.48
C LEU A 90 -5.76 -5.44 -2.90
N THR A 91 -6.66 -5.00 -3.77
CA THR A 91 -8.09 -5.10 -3.52
C THR A 91 -8.54 -6.56 -3.58
N GLU A 92 -9.72 -6.87 -3.01
CA GLU A 92 -10.29 -8.22 -3.13
C GLU A 92 -10.49 -8.62 -4.60
N GLU A 93 -10.90 -7.70 -5.46
CA GLU A 93 -11.10 -7.98 -6.88
C GLU A 93 -9.77 -8.33 -7.59
N GLU A 94 -8.70 -7.60 -7.31
CA GLU A 94 -7.36 -7.88 -7.82
C GLU A 94 -6.84 -9.22 -7.28
N ALA A 95 -6.92 -9.43 -5.97
CA ALA A 95 -6.48 -10.67 -5.33
C ALA A 95 -7.19 -11.90 -5.91
N ARG A 96 -8.51 -11.83 -6.15
CA ARG A 96 -9.29 -12.93 -6.75
C ARG A 96 -8.94 -13.22 -8.21
N LYS A 97 -8.29 -12.29 -8.93
CA LYS A 97 -7.76 -12.55 -10.28
C LYS A 97 -6.44 -13.31 -10.23
N GLU A 98 -5.68 -13.16 -9.14
CA GLU A 98 -4.33 -13.73 -8.98
C GLU A 98 -4.32 -15.06 -8.22
N SER A 99 -5.21 -15.22 -7.22
CA SER A 99 -5.31 -16.42 -6.39
C SER A 99 -6.74 -16.97 -6.35
N LYS A 100 -6.86 -18.29 -6.22
CA LYS A 100 -8.13 -18.99 -6.05
C LYS A 100 -8.62 -18.99 -4.59
N ASN A 101 -7.73 -18.78 -3.62
CA ASN A 101 -8.03 -18.92 -2.20
C ASN A 101 -7.93 -17.58 -1.45
N VAL A 102 -8.76 -16.62 -1.85
CA VAL A 102 -8.80 -15.28 -1.23
C VAL A 102 -9.92 -15.19 -0.23
N GLU A 103 -9.56 -14.86 1.01
CA GLU A 103 -10.47 -14.56 2.10
C GLU A 103 -10.43 -13.07 2.46
N THR A 104 -11.48 -12.59 3.13
CA THR A 104 -11.55 -11.22 3.60
C THR A 104 -12.21 -11.14 4.97
N ALA A 105 -11.78 -10.16 5.77
CA ALA A 105 -12.39 -9.86 7.07
C ALA A 105 -12.69 -8.36 7.17
N LEU A 106 -13.72 -7.99 7.94
CA LEU A 106 -14.21 -6.62 8.07
C LEU A 106 -14.56 -6.30 9.53
N PHE A 107 -13.99 -5.23 10.08
CA PHE A 107 -14.34 -4.75 11.42
C PHE A 107 -14.75 -3.26 11.40
N PRO A 108 -15.96 -2.92 11.88
CA PRO A 108 -16.47 -1.55 11.82
C PRO A 108 -15.95 -0.69 12.98
N PHE A 109 -15.69 0.59 12.71
CA PHE A 109 -15.30 1.55 13.76
C PHE A 109 -16.44 1.80 14.78
N SER A 110 -17.69 1.43 14.47
CA SER A 110 -18.79 1.50 15.43
C SER A 110 -18.64 0.54 16.61
N ALA A 111 -17.80 -0.50 16.48
CA ALA A 111 -17.46 -1.42 17.56
C ALA A 111 -16.13 -1.07 18.25
N ASN A 112 -15.47 0.03 17.84
CA ASN A 112 -14.23 0.50 18.47
C ASN A 112 -14.55 1.53 19.57
N GLY A 113 -14.11 1.26 20.80
CA GLY A 113 -14.35 2.12 21.95
C GLY A 113 -13.71 3.51 21.81
N ARG A 114 -12.50 3.61 21.26
CA ARG A 114 -11.82 4.89 21.03
C ARG A 114 -12.59 5.76 20.02
N ALA A 115 -13.06 5.17 18.92
CA ALA A 115 -13.88 5.86 17.93
C ALA A 115 -15.17 6.42 18.54
N ALA A 116 -15.79 5.69 19.46
CA ALA A 116 -16.94 6.19 20.22
C ALA A 116 -16.58 7.42 21.09
N THR A 117 -15.42 7.40 21.78
CA THR A 117 -14.98 8.58 22.57
C THR A 117 -14.69 9.82 21.72
N LEU A 118 -14.33 9.63 20.45
CA LEU A 118 -14.09 10.71 19.49
C LEU A 118 -15.36 11.18 18.77
N SER A 119 -16.49 10.47 18.93
CA SER A 119 -17.70 10.65 18.11
C SER A 119 -17.46 10.42 16.60
N GLU A 120 -16.48 9.56 16.26
CA GLU A 120 -16.05 9.27 14.88
C GLU A 120 -16.21 7.77 14.56
N THR A 121 -17.43 7.25 14.72
CA THR A 121 -17.74 5.81 14.61
C THR A 121 -18.00 5.33 13.17
N LYS A 122 -17.96 6.24 12.18
CA LYS A 122 -18.18 5.90 10.78
C LYS A 122 -16.92 5.32 10.18
N GLY A 123 -17.01 4.13 9.63
CA GLY A 123 -15.89 3.51 8.94
C GLY A 123 -15.81 2.01 9.11
N VAL A 124 -14.84 1.42 8.42
CA VAL A 124 -14.52 0.00 8.47
C VAL A 124 -13.04 -0.23 8.13
N ALA A 125 -12.42 -1.20 8.79
CA ALA A 125 -11.17 -1.80 8.34
C ALA A 125 -11.46 -3.13 7.63
N LYS A 126 -10.79 -3.39 6.52
CA LYS A 126 -10.87 -4.61 5.72
C LYS A 126 -9.47 -5.20 5.55
N LEU A 127 -9.36 -6.52 5.75
CA LEU A 127 -8.21 -7.30 5.33
C LEU A 127 -8.58 -8.17 4.13
N VAL A 128 -7.62 -8.35 3.22
CA VAL A 128 -7.63 -9.29 2.10
C VAL A 128 -6.41 -10.19 2.29
N PHE A 129 -6.62 -11.49 2.38
CA PHE A 129 -5.55 -12.43 2.74
C PHE A 129 -5.73 -13.78 2.05
N ASP A 130 -4.65 -14.55 1.98
CA ASP A 130 -4.69 -15.93 1.49
C ASP A 130 -5.29 -16.86 2.56
N GLY A 131 -6.27 -17.68 2.18
CA GLY A 131 -6.99 -18.53 3.12
C GLY A 131 -6.18 -19.72 3.68
N GLU A 132 -5.11 -20.13 2.99
CA GLU A 132 -4.27 -21.26 3.38
C GLU A 132 -3.01 -20.78 4.10
N LEU A 133 -2.27 -19.87 3.47
CA LEU A 133 -1.00 -19.36 3.97
C LEU A 133 -1.16 -18.21 4.97
N LYS A 134 -2.37 -17.64 5.09
CA LYS A 134 -2.67 -16.52 6.00
C LYS A 134 -1.87 -15.25 5.70
N GLU A 135 -1.22 -15.17 4.54
CA GLU A 135 -0.48 -14.00 4.07
C GLU A 135 -1.43 -12.83 3.81
N ILE A 136 -1.04 -11.63 4.26
CA ILE A 136 -1.79 -10.39 4.00
C ILE A 136 -1.51 -9.94 2.57
N LEU A 137 -2.53 -9.98 1.71
CA LEU A 137 -2.45 -9.57 0.30
C LEU A 137 -2.77 -8.08 0.12
N GLY A 138 -3.58 -7.52 1.02
CA GLY A 138 -3.91 -6.10 1.04
C GLY A 138 -4.88 -5.73 2.14
N ALA A 139 -5.09 -4.44 2.31
CA ALA A 139 -5.96 -3.90 3.33
C ALA A 139 -6.54 -2.54 2.93
N GLN A 140 -7.70 -2.24 3.49
CA GLN A 140 -8.40 -0.97 3.27
C GLN A 140 -8.96 -0.48 4.60
N VAL A 141 -8.69 0.78 4.93
CA VAL A 141 -9.21 1.43 6.13
C VAL A 141 -9.96 2.67 5.70
N VAL A 142 -11.23 2.76 6.06
CA VAL A 142 -12.03 3.98 5.91
C VAL A 142 -12.49 4.36 7.31
N GLY A 143 -12.11 5.52 7.81
CA GLY A 143 -12.37 5.89 9.21
C GLY A 143 -11.51 7.03 9.72
N PRO A 144 -11.58 7.34 11.02
CA PRO A 144 -10.70 8.32 11.65
C PRO A 144 -9.24 7.83 11.58
N GLU A 145 -8.33 8.76 11.26
CA GLU A 145 -6.88 8.53 11.17
C GLU A 145 -6.48 7.34 10.26
N ALA A 146 -7.29 7.04 9.23
CA ALA A 146 -7.00 5.93 8.31
C ALA A 146 -5.62 6.07 7.64
N SER A 147 -5.21 7.30 7.33
CA SER A 147 -3.89 7.60 6.76
C SER A 147 -2.72 7.26 7.69
N GLU A 148 -2.94 7.24 9.00
CA GLU A 148 -1.94 6.80 9.99
C GLU A 148 -2.04 5.29 10.24
N LEU A 149 -3.24 4.75 10.39
CA LEU A 149 -3.48 3.33 10.68
C LEU A 149 -2.97 2.39 9.58
N VAL A 150 -2.98 2.82 8.32
CA VAL A 150 -2.50 1.99 7.20
C VAL A 150 -1.02 1.65 7.31
N HIS A 151 -0.22 2.42 8.04
CA HIS A 151 1.22 2.20 8.13
C HIS A 151 1.58 0.93 8.91
N GLU A 152 0.74 0.49 9.85
CA GLU A 152 0.88 -0.82 10.49
C GLU A 152 0.75 -1.96 9.47
N LEU A 153 -0.22 -1.83 8.56
CA LEU A 153 -0.47 -2.79 7.49
C LEU A 153 0.62 -2.76 6.42
N VAL A 154 1.19 -1.59 6.12
CA VAL A 154 2.39 -1.46 5.28
C VAL A 154 3.55 -2.24 5.87
N LEU A 155 3.79 -2.08 7.18
CA LEU A 155 4.85 -2.81 7.87
C LEU A 155 4.59 -4.32 7.84
N ALA A 156 3.37 -4.75 8.21
CA ALA A 156 2.97 -6.15 8.22
C ALA A 156 3.20 -6.82 6.86
N MET A 157 2.74 -6.19 5.77
CA MET A 157 3.00 -6.69 4.41
C MET A 157 4.49 -6.67 4.05
N LYS A 158 5.24 -5.66 4.47
CA LYS A 158 6.66 -5.53 4.15
C LYS A 158 7.52 -6.62 4.79
N VAL A 159 7.14 -7.06 5.99
CA VAL A 159 7.82 -8.15 6.72
C VAL A 159 7.14 -9.50 6.52
N GLU A 160 6.16 -9.59 5.61
CA GLU A 160 5.43 -10.82 5.28
C GLU A 160 4.75 -11.45 6.50
N ALA A 161 4.25 -10.61 7.40
CA ALA A 161 3.46 -11.03 8.55
C ALA A 161 2.12 -11.62 8.11
N THR A 162 1.67 -12.62 8.85
CA THR A 162 0.38 -13.28 8.64
C THR A 162 -0.73 -12.54 9.37
N VAL A 163 -1.99 -12.87 9.06
CA VAL A 163 -3.13 -12.41 9.86
C VAL A 163 -3.07 -12.90 11.31
N GLU A 164 -2.42 -14.04 11.58
CA GLU A 164 -2.22 -14.59 12.93
C GLU A 164 -1.25 -13.72 13.73
N ASP A 165 -0.13 -13.29 13.12
CA ASP A 165 0.83 -12.38 13.75
C ASP A 165 0.16 -11.06 14.17
N LEU A 166 -0.68 -10.51 13.28
CA LEU A 166 -1.40 -9.26 13.52
C LEU A 166 -2.46 -9.41 14.63
N ALA A 167 -3.17 -10.54 14.66
CA ALA A 167 -4.14 -10.88 15.69
C ALA A 167 -3.50 -11.08 17.07
N GLY A 168 -2.31 -11.68 17.10
CA GLY A 168 -1.51 -11.92 18.30
C GLY A 168 -0.89 -10.65 18.91
N MET A 169 -0.82 -9.55 18.16
CA MET A 169 -0.19 -8.32 18.62
C MET A 169 -0.98 -7.63 19.74
N MET A 170 -0.26 -7.19 20.78
CA MET A 170 -0.83 -6.35 21.84
C MET A 170 -1.03 -4.93 21.32
N HIS A 171 -2.29 -4.51 21.23
CA HIS A 171 -2.67 -3.14 20.92
C HIS A 171 -3.04 -2.41 22.22
N ALA A 172 -2.67 -1.14 22.33
CA ALA A 172 -3.02 -0.34 23.48
C ALA A 172 -4.54 -0.05 23.50
N HIS A 173 -5.13 -0.02 24.70
CA HIS A 173 -6.54 0.26 24.90
C HIS A 173 -6.75 1.57 25.71
N PRO A 174 -7.68 2.45 25.31
CA PRO A 174 -8.43 2.46 24.06
C PRO A 174 -7.64 3.15 22.92
N THR A 175 -7.51 2.52 21.75
CA THR A 175 -6.94 3.13 20.52
C THR A 175 -7.73 2.80 19.26
N LEU A 176 -7.58 3.62 18.21
CA LEU A 176 -8.15 3.31 16.90
C LEU A 176 -7.49 2.09 16.26
N SER A 177 -6.20 1.86 16.54
CA SER A 177 -5.43 0.70 16.08
C SER A 177 -6.01 -0.64 16.53
N GLU A 178 -6.78 -0.70 17.63
CA GLU A 178 -7.52 -1.91 18.00
C GLU A 178 -8.48 -2.40 16.88
N THR A 179 -8.90 -1.52 15.97
CA THR A 179 -9.67 -1.88 14.76
C THR A 179 -8.86 -2.82 13.85
N ILE A 180 -7.55 -2.61 13.72
CA ILE A 180 -6.63 -3.46 12.95
C ILE A 180 -6.49 -4.83 13.62
N LYS A 181 -6.32 -4.85 14.95
CA LYS A 181 -6.34 -6.09 15.73
C LYS A 181 -7.63 -6.88 15.54
N GLU A 182 -8.78 -6.24 15.69
CA GLU A 182 -10.07 -6.94 15.65
C GLU A 182 -10.41 -7.45 14.25
N VAL A 183 -10.03 -6.73 13.18
CA VAL A 183 -10.20 -7.28 11.82
C VAL A 183 -9.30 -8.50 11.59
N ALA A 184 -8.11 -8.55 12.19
CA ALA A 184 -7.23 -9.73 12.16
C ALA A 184 -7.80 -10.89 12.99
N LEU A 185 -8.27 -10.64 14.22
CA LEU A 185 -8.95 -11.64 15.04
C LEU A 185 -10.20 -12.20 14.34
N LYS A 186 -10.91 -11.36 13.60
CA LYS A 186 -12.05 -11.79 12.79
C LYS A 186 -11.64 -12.66 11.60
N ALA A 187 -10.49 -12.37 10.95
CA ALA A 187 -9.91 -13.26 9.95
C ALA A 187 -9.60 -14.65 10.53
N GLU A 188 -9.19 -14.69 11.80
CA GLU A 188 -8.95 -15.91 12.57
C GLU A 188 -10.19 -16.49 13.27
N LYS A 189 -11.38 -15.93 13.01
CA LYS A 189 -12.67 -16.39 13.56
C LYS A 189 -12.72 -16.38 15.10
N MET A 190 -11.96 -15.48 15.73
CA MET A 190 -11.90 -15.30 17.19
C MET A 190 -12.01 -13.81 17.60
N PRO A 191 -12.96 -13.01 17.06
CA PRO A 191 -13.11 -11.63 17.48
C PRO A 191 -13.57 -11.53 18.93
N ILE A 192 -13.17 -10.46 19.62
CA ILE A 192 -13.58 -10.21 21.01
C ILE A 192 -14.74 -9.23 21.05
N HIS A 193 -14.77 -8.26 20.12
CA HIS A 193 -15.73 -7.17 20.15
C HIS A 193 -16.81 -7.26 19.04
N LEU A 194 -16.65 -8.11 18.01
CA LEU A 194 -17.68 -8.41 16.99
C LEU A 194 -17.43 -9.64 16.12
#